data_AF-A0A9X2JX60-F1
#
_entry.id   AF-A0A9X2JX60-F1
#
_cell.length_a   1.000
_cell.length_b   1.000
_cell.length_c   1.000
_cell.angle_alpha   90.00
_cell.angle_beta   90.00
_cell.angle_gamma   90.00
#
_symmetry.space_group_name_H-M   'P 1'
#
loop_
_entity.id
_entity.type
_entity.pdbx_description
1 polymer ?
#
loop_
_entity_poly.entity_id
_entity_poly.type
_entity_poly.pdbx_seq_one_letter_code
_entity_poly.pdbx_strand_id
1 'polypeptide(L)'
;MTFATPPAEPGAWRALRPGTRVVVRRRLAPDGPVVSDGATAHRWTDVIGFVTEVSDAGLRLRTDPVPGRGDPADVTVPAAEIQAAKPVPPRPVRRPGTT
;
A
#
# COMPACT_ATOMS: atom_id res chain seq x y z
N MET A 1 8.85 -23.63 -11.12
CA MET A 1 9.09 -22.28 -11.69
C MET A 1 8.99 -21.28 -10.55
N THR A 2 10.13 -20.84 -10.01
CA THR A 2 10.16 -19.86 -8.92
C THR A 2 10.25 -18.47 -9.54
N PHE A 3 9.21 -17.65 -9.39
CA PHE A 3 9.33 -16.21 -9.63
C PHE A 3 10.16 -15.63 -8.49
N ALA A 4 11.48 -15.59 -8.65
CA ALA A 4 12.33 -14.80 -7.79
C ALA A 4 11.95 -13.34 -8.03
N THR A 5 11.08 -12.80 -7.17
CA THR A 5 10.82 -11.35 -7.17
C THR A 5 12.16 -10.71 -6.79
N PRO A 6 12.78 -9.90 -7.65
CA PRO A 6 14.00 -9.21 -7.26
C PRO A 6 13.69 -8.41 -5.99
N PRO A 7 14.62 -8.38 -5.01
CA PRO A 7 14.42 -7.55 -3.82
C PRO A 7 14.11 -6.13 -4.31
N ALA A 8 12.95 -5.60 -3.88
CA ALA A 8 12.59 -4.23 -4.20
C ALA A 8 13.73 -3.34 -3.71
N GLU A 9 14.38 -2.61 -4.62
CA GLU A 9 15.53 -1.79 -4.27
C GLU A 9 15.11 -0.77 -3.20
N PRO A 10 15.89 -0.64 -2.11
CA PRO A 10 15.61 0.35 -1.08
C PRO A 10 15.58 1.73 -1.72
N GLY A 11 14.42 2.41 -1.63
CA GLY A 11 14.21 3.71 -2.24
C GLY A 11 13.50 3.72 -3.60
N ALA A 12 13.16 2.57 -4.20
CA ALA A 12 12.39 2.51 -5.45
C ALA A 12 11.04 3.27 -5.37
N TRP A 13 10.49 3.39 -4.16
CA TRP A 13 9.28 4.17 -3.89
C TRP A 13 9.43 5.67 -4.20
N ARG A 14 10.65 6.21 -4.20
CA ARG A 14 10.93 7.62 -4.53
C ARG A 14 10.72 7.93 -6.01
N ALA A 15 10.76 6.92 -6.88
CA ALA A 15 10.51 7.09 -8.30
C ALA A 15 9.00 7.11 -8.65
N LEU A 16 8.12 6.80 -7.69
CA LEU A 16 6.68 6.81 -7.90
C LEU A 16 6.20 8.21 -8.29
N ARG A 17 5.13 8.25 -9.08
CA ARG A 17 4.48 9.49 -9.51
C ARG A 17 3.13 9.65 -8.80
N PRO A 18 2.72 10.87 -8.42
CA PRO A 18 1.35 11.13 -8.04
C PRO A 18 0.35 10.59 -9.08
N GLY A 19 -0.77 10.05 -8.60
CA GLY A 19 -1.77 9.31 -9.40
C GLY A 19 -1.46 7.83 -9.62
N THR A 20 -0.27 7.34 -9.29
CA THR A 20 0.06 5.91 -9.41
C THR A 20 -0.67 5.11 -8.34
N ARG A 21 -1.42 4.08 -8.75
CA ARG A 21 -1.98 3.09 -7.83
C ARG A 21 -0.88 2.16 -7.35
N VAL A 22 -0.69 2.07 -6.04
CA VAL A 22 0.40 1.31 -5.42
C VAL A 22 -0.11 0.46 -4.27
N VAL A 23 0.64 -0.61 -3.97
CA VAL A 23 0.62 -1.23 -2.65
C VAL A 23 1.93 -0.91 -1.94
N VAL A 24 1.83 -0.44 -0.71
CA VAL A 24 2.97 -0.10 0.15
C VAL A 24 2.95 -1.03 1.35
N ARG A 25 4.01 -1.83 1.49
CA ARG A 25 4.26 -2.62 2.69
C ARG A 25 4.91 -1.72 3.73
N ARG A 26 4.15 -1.46 4.78
CA ARG A 26 4.48 -0.59 5.90
C ARG A 26 4.85 -1.41 7.13
N ARG A 27 5.94 -1.06 7.81
CA ARG A 27 6.30 -1.58 9.13
C ARG A 27 5.40 -0.98 10.20
N LEU A 28 4.88 -1.80 11.09
CA LEU A 28 4.24 -1.31 12.31
C LEU A 28 5.31 -1.16 13.39
N ALA A 29 5.27 -0.06 14.12
CA ALA A 29 6.12 0.13 15.30
C ALA A 29 5.85 -1.01 16.30
N PRO A 30 6.89 -1.52 17.00
CA PRO A 30 6.72 -2.61 17.96
C PRO A 30 5.74 -2.25 19.10
N ASP A 31 5.68 -0.96 19.47
CA ASP A 31 4.77 -0.44 20.50
C ASP A 31 3.50 0.22 19.92
N GLY A 32 3.28 0.10 18.60
CA GLY A 32 2.11 0.64 17.93
C GLY A 32 0.88 -0.29 18.00
N PRO A 33 -0.31 0.19 17.61
CA PRO A 33 -1.50 -0.67 17.53
C PRO A 33 -1.24 -1.83 16.57
N VAL A 34 -1.27 -3.03 17.14
CA VAL A 34 -1.09 -4.28 16.41
C VAL A 34 -2.36 -4.54 15.60
N VAL A 35 -2.24 -4.72 14.29
CA VAL A 35 -3.32 -5.40 13.55
C VAL A 35 -3.25 -6.86 14.01
N SER A 36 -4.20 -7.27 14.83
CA SER A 36 -4.26 -8.60 15.43
C SER A 36 -5.53 -9.30 14.98
N ASP A 37 -5.43 -10.51 14.46
CA ASP A 37 -6.59 -11.36 14.15
C ASP A 37 -7.09 -12.15 15.37
N GLY A 38 -6.50 -11.90 16.55
CA GLY A 38 -6.76 -12.63 17.79
C GLY A 38 -5.69 -13.66 18.14
N ALA A 39 -4.75 -13.98 17.22
CA ALA A 39 -3.70 -14.97 17.47
C ALA A 39 -2.27 -14.46 17.18
N THR A 40 -2.07 -13.53 16.23
CA THR A 40 -0.73 -13.09 15.82
C THR A 40 -0.57 -11.58 15.74
N ALA A 41 0.48 -11.05 16.36
CA ALA A 41 0.89 -9.67 16.16
C ALA A 41 1.59 -9.50 14.79
N HIS A 42 0.93 -8.84 13.85
CA HIS A 42 1.54 -8.54 12.55
C HIS A 42 2.50 -7.36 12.66
N ARG A 43 3.77 -7.54 12.27
CA ARG A 43 4.79 -6.47 12.22
C ARG A 43 4.70 -5.59 10.98
N TRP A 44 3.81 -5.95 10.06
CA TRP A 44 3.68 -5.34 8.75
C TRP A 44 2.21 -5.20 8.39
N THR A 45 1.89 -4.14 7.65
CA THR A 45 0.59 -3.97 7.03
C THR A 45 0.76 -3.49 5.60
N ASP A 46 -0.16 -3.86 4.72
CA ASP A 46 -0.15 -3.45 3.33
C ASP A 46 -1.22 -2.37 3.11
N VAL A 47 -0.79 -1.18 2.68
CA VAL A 47 -1.67 -0.06 2.34
C VAL A 47 -1.82 0.01 0.82
N ILE A 48 -3.05 0.01 0.33
CA ILE A 48 -3.35 0.15 -1.10
C ILE A 48 -4.03 1.49 -1.36
N GLY A 49 -3.48 2.26 -2.30
CA GLY A 49 -4.01 3.58 -2.62
C GLY A 49 -3.31 4.21 -3.82
N PHE A 50 -3.69 5.45 -4.09
CA PHE A 50 -3.10 6.30 -5.11
C PHE A 50 -2.11 7.25 -4.45
N VAL A 51 -0.90 7.34 -4.98
CA VAL A 51 0.10 8.31 -4.53
C VAL A 51 -0.45 9.72 -4.75
N THR A 52 -0.47 10.54 -3.71
CA THR A 52 -0.80 11.97 -3.82
C THR A 52 0.45 12.83 -3.67
N GLU A 53 1.45 12.35 -2.91
CA GLU A 53 2.72 13.04 -2.69
C GLU A 53 3.86 12.04 -2.50
N VAL A 54 5.05 12.41 -2.99
CA VAL A 54 6.32 11.73 -2.73
C VAL A 54 7.30 12.77 -2.20
N SER A 55 7.87 12.53 -1.03
CA SER A 55 8.86 13.43 -0.42
C SER A 55 9.93 12.65 0.33
N ASP A 56 10.95 13.34 0.83
CA ASP A 56 11.97 12.72 1.68
C ASP A 56 11.39 12.14 2.99
N ALA A 57 10.26 12.69 3.46
CA ALA A 57 9.57 12.22 4.64
C ALA A 57 8.81 10.90 4.41
N GLY A 58 8.49 10.55 3.15
CA GLY A 58 7.77 9.33 2.80
C GLY A 58 6.74 9.52 1.69
N LEU A 59 5.63 8.79 1.81
CA LEU A 59 4.52 8.82 0.84
C LEU A 59 3.25 9.33 1.49
N ARG A 60 2.49 10.13 0.75
CA ARG A 60 1.07 10.38 1.02
C ARG A 60 0.23 9.62 0.01
N LEU A 61 -0.76 8.89 0.49
CA LEU A 61 -1.65 8.05 -0.30
C LEU A 61 -3.11 8.46 -0.04
N ARG A 62 -3.93 8.41 -1.08
CA ARG A 62 -5.40 8.33 -0.95
C ARG A 62 -5.80 6.87 -1.09
N THR A 63 -6.47 6.27 -0.10
CA THR A 63 -6.83 4.84 -0.15
C THR A 63 -7.69 4.52 -1.38
N ASP A 64 -7.51 3.31 -1.93
CA ASP A 64 -8.30 2.84 -3.07
C ASP A 64 -9.80 2.83 -2.70
N PRO A 65 -10.69 3.49 -3.47
CA PRO A 65 -12.12 3.40 -3.24
C PRO A 65 -12.55 1.95 -3.46
N VAL A 66 -12.97 1.29 -2.38
CA VAL A 66 -13.50 -0.07 -2.45
C VAL A 66 -15.01 0.01 -2.20
N PRO A 67 -15.86 -0.46 -3.12
CA PRO A 67 -17.29 -0.55 -2.89
C PRO A 67 -17.60 -1.26 -1.57
N GLY A 68 -18.42 -0.64 -0.71
CA GLY A 68 -18.79 -1.18 0.60
C GLY A 68 -17.77 -0.96 1.72
N ARG A 69 -16.64 -0.26 1.48
CA ARG A 69 -15.60 0.00 2.49
C ARG A 69 -15.34 1.50 2.69
N GLY A 70 -16.40 2.24 3.02
CA GLY A 70 -16.35 3.66 3.39
C GLY A 70 -15.76 4.58 2.32
N ASP A 71 -15.62 5.86 2.69
CA ASP A 71 -14.97 6.85 1.83
C ASP A 71 -13.45 6.64 1.81
N PRO A 72 -12.79 6.94 0.68
CA PRO A 72 -11.34 7.04 0.62
C PRO A 72 -10.81 7.97 1.72
N ALA A 73 -9.67 7.63 2.29
CA ALA A 73 -9.00 8.38 3.34
C ALA A 73 -7.55 8.68 2.95
N ASP A 74 -7.03 9.79 3.45
CA ASP A 74 -5.61 10.13 3.31
C ASP A 74 -4.79 9.33 4.34
N VAL A 75 -3.71 8.71 3.88
CA VAL A 75 -2.78 7.93 4.69
C VAL A 75 -1.36 8.40 4.41
N THR A 76 -0.64 8.75 5.47
CA THR A 76 0.79 9.06 5.41
C THR A 76 1.58 7.81 5.81
N VAL A 77 2.58 7.46 5.00
CA VAL A 77 3.53 6.37 5.29
C VAL A 77 4.94 6.96 5.39
N PRO A 78 5.51 7.06 6.60
CA PRO A 78 6.86 7.59 6.80
C PRO A 78 7.92 6.76 6.06
N ALA A 79 8.95 7.40 5.53
CA ALA A 79 10.04 6.74 4.79
C ALA A 79 10.69 5.59 5.59
N ALA A 80 10.85 5.77 6.90
CA ALA A 80 11.42 4.77 7.81
C ALA A 80 10.53 3.52 7.97
N GLU A 81 9.24 3.62 7.66
CA GLU A 81 8.28 2.52 7.75
C GLU A 81 8.05 1.84 6.39
N ILE A 82 8.54 2.41 5.27
CA ILE A 82 8.37 1.82 3.95
C ILE A 82 9.39 0.70 3.74
N GLN A 83 8.90 -0.55 3.74
CA GLN A 83 9.73 -1.71 3.40
C GLN A 83 9.78 -1.96 1.90
N ALA A 84 8.64 -1.81 1.23
CA ALA A 84 8.51 -2.00 -0.19
C ALA A 84 7.31 -1.22 -0.71
N ALA A 85 7.42 -0.72 -1.94
CA ALA A 85 6.28 -0.18 -2.67
C ALA A 85 6.33 -0.71 -4.10
N LYS A 86 5.17 -1.05 -4.65
CA LYS A 86 5.06 -1.44 -6.05
C LYS A 86 3.81 -0.85 -6.70
N PRO A 87 3.90 -0.37 -7.96
CA PRO A 87 2.72 -0.10 -8.76
C PRO A 87 1.85 -1.35 -8.87
N VAL A 88 0.54 -1.16 -8.83
CA VAL A 88 -0.45 -2.21 -9.05
C VAL A 88 -1.35 -1.83 -10.21
N PRO A 89 -1.81 -2.82 -11.00
CA PRO A 89 -2.72 -2.53 -12.10
C PRO A 89 -4.02 -1.89 -11.59
N PRO A 90 -4.74 -1.16 -12.47
CA PRO A 90 -6.08 -0.68 -12.17
C PRO A 90 -6.99 -1.85 -11.79
N ARG A 91 -8.04 -1.55 -11.01
CA ARG A 91 -9.02 -2.57 -10.62
C ARG A 91 -9.65 -3.16 -11.89
N PRO A 92 -9.76 -4.49 -12.00
CA PRO A 92 -10.50 -5.11 -13.08
C PRO A 92 -11.95 -4.61 -13.07
N VAL A 93 -12.44 -4.13 -14.20
CA VAL A 93 -13.87 -3.79 -14.36
C VAL A 93 -14.63 -5.11 -14.34
N ARG A 94 -15.45 -5.35 -13.31
CA ARG A 94 -16.38 -6.48 -13.31
C ARG A 94 -17.42 -6.21 -14.39
N ARG A 95 -17.53 -7.10 -15.38
CA ARG A 95 -18.68 -7.07 -16.31
C ARG A 95 -19.93 -7.35 -15.48
N PRO A 96 -21.03 -6.60 -15.66
CA PRO A 96 -22.31 -7.00 -15.11
C PRO A 96 -22.62 -8.40 -15.66
N GLY A 97 -22.88 -9.35 -14.76
CA GLY A 97 -23.34 -10.67 -15.16
C GLY A 97 -24.71 -10.53 -15.78
N THR A 98 -24.87 -10.91 -17.04
CA THR A 98 -26.19 -11.07 -17.66
C THR A 98 -26.87 -12.23 -16.94
N THR A 99 -27.92 -11.94 -16.18
CA THR A 99 -28.93 -12.94 -15.78
C THR A 99 -30.02 -12.96 -16.84
#